data_AF-A0A4Z0P5K9-F1
#
_entry.id   AF-A0A4Z0P5K9-F1
#
_cell.length_a   1.000
_cell.length_b   1.000
_cell.length_c   1.000
_cell.angle_alpha   90.00
_cell.angle_beta   90.00
_cell.angle_gamma   90.00
#
_symmetry.space_group_name_H-M   'P 1'
#
loop_
_entity.id
_entity.type
_entity.pdbx_description
1 polymer ?
#
loop_
_entity_poly.entity_id
_entity_poly.type
_entity_poly.pdbx_seq_one_letter_code
_entity_poly.pdbx_strand_id
1 'polypeptide(L)'
;MPKSLRRALHCWLLLPCLALHPLLAAADVQETFDTGSKPDYPTGTVALSTGTWTLNDAVLGSSEADRKNGAQAVRLQKNGRLTMDFFALNGASTVTVQHAIYGSDASSSWELWAQPEACNCNKWTKVGSTVFTTSTTLQTAAFTVNISGKVKFEIRKTSGGVARLDIDDFKVADYGIVPPTTDNVNLALGNPSGAITDINFPNNYLLVKPQYVVGYNRDQGKPNWVSWHLDAADRGGIDRQDDFRNDASLPAGWYQVTDRSYSGSGFDRGHNCPSADRTSSIENNSATFLMTNMMPQAPDNNQGPWANLENYARTFLPSNEVYIVCGSYGVGGTGSNGFAQTIDEGRVTVPNRTWKVMVILPVGDNDVSRISATTRVIAIDMPNTNGIRNTDWGTYRTSVDAIEAATGYDLLSALPVEVQAAIESKVDAGPTN
;
A
#
# COMPACT_ATOMS: atom_id res chain seq x y z
N MET A 1 85.17 -6.67 39.12
CA MET A 1 84.61 -6.02 40.33
C MET A 1 84.06 -4.64 39.97
N PRO A 2 83.00 -4.13 40.62
CA PRO A 2 81.89 -3.50 39.90
C PRO A 2 81.63 -2.00 40.26
N LYS A 3 80.61 -1.43 39.57
CA LYS A 3 79.71 -0.31 39.95
C LYS A 3 80.16 1.16 39.75
N SER A 4 79.43 1.87 38.87
CA SER A 4 78.43 2.91 39.22
C SER A 4 78.00 3.67 37.94
N LEU A 5 76.76 3.52 37.46
CA LEU A 5 75.58 4.36 37.69
C LEU A 5 75.76 5.87 37.41
N ARG A 6 75.05 6.38 36.39
CA ARG A 6 74.12 7.52 36.48
C ARG A 6 73.12 7.51 35.32
N ARG A 7 71.83 7.47 35.69
CA ARG A 7 70.64 7.58 34.84
C ARG A 7 70.40 9.04 34.43
N ALA A 8 69.94 9.26 33.20
CA ALA A 8 69.25 10.48 32.78
C ALA A 8 67.75 10.18 32.61
N LEU A 9 66.91 10.94 33.32
CA LEU A 9 65.44 10.96 33.17
C LEU A 9 65.08 11.77 31.92
N HIS A 10 64.29 11.19 31.00
CA HIS A 10 63.55 11.97 30.00
C HIS A 10 62.06 11.91 30.36
N CYS A 11 61.52 13.07 30.72
CA CYS A 11 60.11 13.30 30.97
C CYS A 11 59.41 13.57 29.63
N TRP A 12 58.57 12.65 29.17
CA TRP A 12 57.69 12.88 28.03
C TRP A 12 56.32 13.33 28.55
N LEU A 13 55.98 14.60 28.30
CA LEU A 13 54.62 15.11 28.43
C LEU A 13 53.73 14.40 27.39
N LEU A 14 52.79 13.58 27.87
CA LEU A 14 51.66 13.10 27.07
C LEU A 14 50.61 14.23 27.03
N LEU A 15 50.49 14.89 25.87
CA LEU A 15 49.28 15.65 25.54
C LEU A 15 48.12 14.65 25.35
N PRO A 16 46.91 14.90 25.90
CA PRO A 16 45.75 14.14 25.51
C PRO A 16 45.38 14.54 24.09
N CYS A 17 45.61 13.63 23.14
CA CYS A 17 45.07 13.74 21.80
C CYS A 17 43.54 13.65 21.92
N LEU A 18 42.84 14.76 21.68
CA LEU A 18 41.40 14.77 21.47
C LEU A 18 41.13 13.86 20.27
N ALA A 19 40.63 12.66 20.52
CA ALA A 19 40.08 11.82 19.47
C ALA A 19 38.84 12.52 18.91
N LEU A 20 39.01 13.27 17.82
CA LEU A 20 37.90 13.54 16.90
C LEU A 20 37.39 12.18 16.46
N HIS A 21 36.28 11.75 17.05
CA HIS A 21 35.51 10.65 16.51
C HIS A 21 34.97 11.17 15.16
N PRO A 22 35.27 10.51 14.04
CA PRO A 22 34.57 10.82 12.80
C PRO A 22 33.09 10.52 13.09
N LEU A 23 32.21 11.50 12.88
CA LEU A 23 30.78 11.23 12.77
C LEU A 23 30.66 10.17 11.66
N LEU A 24 30.35 8.93 12.03
CA LEU A 24 29.87 7.94 11.08
C LEU A 24 28.57 8.50 10.53
N ALA A 25 28.59 8.89 9.26
CA ALA A 25 27.43 9.37 8.57
C ALA A 25 26.65 8.16 8.05
N ALA A 26 25.40 8.02 8.48
CA ALA A 26 24.53 6.92 8.08
C ALA A 26 24.00 7.15 6.65
N ALA A 27 24.27 6.20 5.76
CA ALA A 27 23.76 6.17 4.39
C ALA A 27 22.35 5.54 4.29
N ASP A 28 21.83 5.02 5.40
CA ASP A 28 20.47 4.48 5.53
C ASP A 28 20.00 4.88 6.94
N VAL A 29 18.97 5.72 7.04
CA VAL A 29 18.50 6.23 8.33
C VAL A 29 17.29 5.41 8.75
N GLN A 30 17.52 4.45 9.64
CA GLN A 30 16.48 3.69 10.33
C GLN A 30 16.75 3.74 11.84
N GLU A 31 16.03 4.61 12.54
CA GLU A 31 16.14 4.79 13.99
C GLU A 31 14.95 4.13 14.70
N THR A 32 15.23 3.10 15.50
CA THR A 32 14.21 2.40 16.31
C THR A 32 14.09 2.98 17.71
N PHE A 33 14.94 3.93 18.10
CA PHE A 33 14.99 4.53 19.45
C PHE A 33 15.31 3.54 20.60
N ASP A 34 15.61 2.27 20.30
CA ASP A 34 15.89 1.22 21.29
C ASP A 34 17.23 1.35 22.03
N THR A 35 18.01 2.36 21.68
CA THR A 35 19.35 2.60 22.25
C THR A 35 19.39 3.94 22.99
N GLY A 36 20.41 4.13 23.83
CA GLY A 36 20.54 5.36 24.62
C GLY A 36 19.53 5.45 25.78
N SER A 37 19.59 6.57 26.50
CA SER A 37 18.72 6.83 27.64
C SER A 37 18.49 8.32 27.80
N LYS A 38 17.25 8.71 28.09
CA LYS A 38 16.87 10.07 28.46
C LYS A 38 15.62 10.02 29.35
N PRO A 39 15.81 10.02 30.69
CA PRO A 39 14.73 9.70 31.62
C PRO A 39 13.79 10.87 31.92
N ASP A 40 14.18 12.11 31.58
CA ASP A 40 13.49 13.34 31.95
C ASP A 40 13.14 14.21 30.74
N TYR A 41 12.05 14.96 30.86
CA TYR A 41 11.47 15.72 29.75
C TYR A 41 12.25 16.94 29.22
N PRO A 42 12.98 17.72 30.04
CA PRO A 42 13.70 18.91 29.55
C PRO A 42 14.62 18.66 28.36
N THR A 43 15.00 19.68 27.60
CA THR A 43 15.87 19.51 26.42
C THR A 43 17.15 18.75 26.77
N GLY A 44 17.47 17.72 26.01
CA GLY A 44 18.72 16.99 26.12
C GLY A 44 19.07 16.29 24.81
N THR A 45 20.36 16.10 24.58
CA THR A 45 20.91 15.43 23.41
C THR A 45 21.29 14.00 23.76
N VAL A 46 20.96 13.05 22.89
CA VAL A 46 21.19 11.61 23.09
C VAL A 46 21.87 11.04 21.86
N ALA A 47 22.90 10.22 22.06
CA ALA A 47 23.48 9.41 21.00
C ALA A 47 22.64 8.14 20.83
N LEU A 48 22.04 7.97 19.65
CA LEU A 48 21.24 6.82 19.26
C LEU A 48 21.94 6.05 18.12
N SER A 49 21.29 5.00 17.63
CA SER A 49 21.83 4.07 16.63
C SER A 49 22.21 4.77 15.32
N THR A 50 21.38 5.70 14.85
CA THR A 50 21.59 6.44 13.59
C THR A 50 22.47 7.67 13.74
N GLY A 51 22.65 8.17 14.96
CA GLY A 51 23.41 9.37 15.25
C GLY A 51 22.88 10.12 16.46
N THR A 52 23.25 11.40 16.55
CA THR A 52 22.87 12.26 17.67
C THR A 52 21.50 12.90 17.43
N TRP A 53 20.63 12.87 18.44
CA TRP A 53 19.31 13.47 18.41
C TRP A 53 19.10 14.40 19.60
N THR A 54 18.44 15.53 19.39
CA THR A 54 18.00 16.43 20.45
C THR A 54 16.52 16.23 20.74
N LEU A 55 16.21 15.92 21.99
CA LEU A 55 14.88 15.63 22.51
C LEU A 55 14.46 16.77 23.44
N ASN A 56 13.40 17.49 23.12
CA ASN A 56 12.83 18.59 23.91
C ASN A 56 11.40 18.26 24.33
N ASP A 57 11.07 18.45 25.62
CA ASP A 57 9.80 17.99 26.21
C ASP A 57 9.50 16.54 25.77
N ALA A 58 10.53 15.69 25.81
CA ALA A 58 10.49 14.30 25.39
C ALA A 58 11.37 13.41 26.28
N VAL A 59 10.99 12.14 26.42
CA VAL A 59 11.79 11.10 27.08
C VAL A 59 11.95 9.90 26.16
N LEU A 60 12.96 9.07 26.42
CA LEU A 60 12.99 7.68 25.93
C LEU A 60 12.28 6.81 26.96
N GLY A 61 11.05 6.39 26.63
CA GLY A 61 10.12 5.74 27.54
C GLY A 61 9.99 4.24 27.27
N SER A 62 10.04 3.44 28.34
CA SER A 62 9.94 1.98 28.30
C SER A 62 8.81 1.41 29.17
N SER A 63 7.94 2.26 29.71
CA SER A 63 6.81 1.83 30.53
C SER A 63 5.78 1.04 29.72
N GLU A 64 4.89 0.29 30.38
CA GLU A 64 3.84 -0.48 29.70
C GLU A 64 2.84 0.39 28.91
N ALA A 65 2.70 1.66 29.28
CA ALA A 65 1.84 2.61 28.57
C ALA A 65 2.52 3.21 27.32
N ASP A 66 3.85 3.12 27.22
CA ASP A 66 4.58 3.49 26.01
C ASP A 66 4.30 2.44 24.93
N ARG A 67 3.72 2.89 23.82
CA ARG A 67 3.51 2.09 22.61
C ARG A 67 4.82 2.09 21.84
N LYS A 68 5.41 0.91 21.71
CA LYS A 68 6.77 0.73 21.21
C LYS A 68 6.92 -0.61 20.50
N ASN A 69 7.81 -0.67 19.52
CA ASN A 69 8.29 -1.84 18.85
C ASN A 69 9.75 -2.09 19.26
N GLY A 70 9.94 -2.77 20.39
CA GLY A 70 11.26 -2.98 20.96
C GLY A 70 11.30 -2.65 22.45
N ALA A 71 12.43 -2.11 22.89
CA ALA A 71 12.73 -1.82 24.28
C ALA A 71 12.13 -0.48 24.75
N GLN A 72 12.10 0.55 23.89
CA GLN A 72 11.62 1.89 24.25
C GLN A 72 11.18 2.68 23.01
N ALA A 73 10.39 3.73 23.22
CA ALA A 73 10.00 4.70 22.18
C ALA A 73 10.23 6.13 22.67
N VAL A 74 10.16 7.12 21.79
CA VAL A 74 10.19 8.54 22.18
C VAL A 74 8.79 8.96 22.62
N ARG A 75 8.64 9.38 23.88
CA ARG A 75 7.38 9.93 24.41
C ARG A 75 7.45 11.44 24.51
N LEU A 76 6.70 12.13 23.68
CA LEU A 76 6.57 13.58 23.62
C LEU A 76 5.42 14.09 24.51
N GLN A 77 5.58 15.26 25.10
CA GLN A 77 4.50 16.01 25.79
C GLN A 77 4.47 17.47 25.32
N LYS A 78 3.44 18.24 25.72
CA LYS A 78 3.32 19.67 25.40
C LYS A 78 3.53 19.92 23.90
N ASN A 79 4.50 20.77 23.55
CA ASN A 79 4.93 21.07 22.19
C ASN A 79 6.31 20.49 21.88
N GLY A 80 6.58 19.30 22.46
CA GLY A 80 7.87 18.63 22.38
C GLY A 80 8.33 18.38 20.95
N ARG A 81 9.65 18.26 20.82
CA ARG A 81 10.36 18.10 19.56
C ARG A 81 11.38 16.99 19.63
N LEU A 82 11.54 16.32 18.51
CA LEU A 82 12.60 15.37 18.26
C LEU A 82 13.36 15.83 17.02
N THR A 83 14.62 16.23 17.22
CA THR A 83 15.45 16.88 16.20
C THR A 83 16.64 16.00 15.86
N MET A 84 16.84 15.72 14.57
CA MET A 84 18.01 15.03 14.06
C MET A 84 19.20 16.01 14.03
N ASP A 85 20.33 15.69 14.70
CA ASP A 85 21.52 16.54 14.75
C ASP A 85 22.61 16.15 13.74
N PHE A 86 22.27 15.23 12.83
CA PHE A 86 23.08 14.83 11.68
C PHE A 86 22.25 14.97 10.39
N PHE A 87 22.87 14.74 9.24
CA PHE A 87 22.18 14.75 7.94
C PHE A 87 22.07 13.33 7.39
N ALA A 88 20.92 13.00 6.80
CA ALA A 88 20.78 11.90 5.85
C ALA A 88 21.54 12.32 4.59
N LEU A 89 22.56 11.54 4.21
CA LEU A 89 23.53 11.98 3.21
C LEU A 89 23.00 11.97 1.79
N ASN A 90 22.13 11.02 1.47
CA ASN A 90 21.67 10.75 0.12
C ASN A 90 20.35 11.46 -0.21
N GLY A 91 19.94 12.44 0.60
CA GLY A 91 18.62 13.05 0.51
C GLY A 91 17.52 12.15 1.02
N ALA A 92 16.27 12.52 0.73
CA ALA A 92 15.11 11.75 1.12
C ALA A 92 14.03 11.76 0.03
N SER A 93 13.59 10.57 -0.37
CA SER A 93 12.38 10.38 -1.16
C SER A 93 11.15 10.36 -0.26
N THR A 94 11.14 9.49 0.75
CA THR A 94 10.08 9.41 1.76
C THR A 94 10.62 9.31 3.18
N VAL A 95 9.79 9.66 4.14
CA VAL A 95 10.02 9.43 5.57
C VAL A 95 8.82 8.69 6.14
N THR A 96 9.07 7.64 6.90
CA THR A 96 8.03 6.94 7.66
C THR A 96 8.30 7.04 9.16
N VAL A 97 7.23 7.15 9.94
CA VAL A 97 7.29 7.31 11.39
C VAL A 97 6.14 6.54 12.01
N GLN A 98 6.40 5.66 12.97
CA GLN A 98 5.32 5.07 13.76
C GLN A 98 4.90 5.98 14.90
N HIS A 99 3.60 6.00 15.20
CA HIS A 99 3.04 6.85 16.24
C HIS A 99 1.79 6.24 16.89
N ALA A 100 1.57 6.56 18.17
CA ALA A 100 0.35 6.20 18.90
C ALA A 100 0.10 7.17 20.07
N ILE A 101 -1.12 7.18 20.60
CA ILE A 101 -1.38 7.87 21.88
C ILE A 101 -0.73 7.08 23.01
N TYR A 102 -0.13 7.79 23.97
CA TYR A 102 0.44 7.18 25.16
C TYR A 102 -0.69 6.61 26.03
N GLY A 103 -0.62 5.33 26.40
CA GLY A 103 -1.60 4.69 27.27
C GLY A 103 -3.05 4.89 26.80
N SER A 104 -3.76 5.78 27.49
CA SER A 104 -5.13 6.22 27.20
C SER A 104 -5.26 7.76 27.21
N ASP A 105 -4.18 8.48 26.96
CA ASP A 105 -4.19 9.94 26.85
C ASP A 105 -5.08 10.39 25.67
N ALA A 106 -5.51 11.66 25.67
CA ALA A 106 -6.28 12.20 24.56
C ALA A 106 -5.46 12.25 23.24
N SER A 107 -6.18 12.38 22.11
CA SER A 107 -5.57 12.49 20.78
C SER A 107 -4.53 13.61 20.70
N SER A 108 -3.46 13.38 19.94
CA SER A 108 -2.41 14.37 19.68
C SER A 108 -2.27 14.68 18.20
N SER A 109 -1.71 15.84 17.86
CA SER A 109 -1.35 16.20 16.49
C SER A 109 0.13 16.54 16.42
N TRP A 110 0.76 16.26 15.28
CA TRP A 110 2.17 16.53 15.04
C TRP A 110 2.49 16.73 13.56
N GLU A 111 3.69 17.23 13.28
CA GLU A 111 4.15 17.56 11.93
C GLU A 111 5.59 17.10 11.72
N LEU A 112 5.90 16.68 10.48
CA LEU A 112 7.28 16.48 10.03
C LEU A 112 7.83 17.77 9.41
N TRP A 113 9.08 18.09 9.75
CA TRP A 113 9.80 19.23 9.20
C TRP A 113 11.16 18.78 8.66
N ALA A 114 11.58 19.38 7.54
CA ALA A 114 12.86 19.10 6.91
C ALA A 114 13.73 20.36 6.84
N GLN A 115 15.04 20.16 6.89
CA GLN A 115 16.05 21.19 6.67
C GLN A 115 17.11 20.66 5.69
N PRO A 116 17.03 21.04 4.40
CA PRO A 116 18.07 20.74 3.43
C PRO A 116 19.38 21.49 3.74
N GLU A 117 20.53 20.85 3.53
CA GLU A 117 21.85 21.48 3.66
C GLU A 117 22.06 22.56 2.58
N ALA A 118 21.55 22.32 1.36
CA ALA A 118 21.86 23.11 0.17
C ALA A 118 21.54 24.61 0.27
N CYS A 119 20.62 25.03 1.15
CA CYS A 119 20.30 26.45 1.31
C CYS A 119 21.24 27.19 2.28
N ASN A 120 22.03 26.49 3.11
CA ASN A 120 22.83 27.04 4.23
C ASN A 120 22.07 28.03 5.12
N CYS A 121 20.74 27.95 5.12
CA CYS A 121 19.86 28.98 5.66
C CYS A 121 19.27 28.60 7.02
N ASN A 122 19.61 27.42 7.56
CA ASN A 122 19.05 26.85 8.79
C ASN A 122 17.51 26.94 8.87
N LYS A 123 16.84 26.90 7.71
CA LYS A 123 15.39 27.05 7.61
C LYS A 123 14.75 25.68 7.62
N TRP A 124 13.84 25.48 8.57
CA TRP A 124 12.95 24.32 8.60
C TRP A 124 11.70 24.58 7.76
N THR A 125 11.32 23.62 6.94
CA THR A 125 10.07 23.64 6.16
C THR A 125 9.20 22.44 6.53
N LYS A 126 7.90 22.65 6.69
CA LYS A 126 6.96 21.56 6.93
C LYS A 126 6.90 20.63 5.73
N VAL A 127 6.82 19.34 5.98
CA VAL A 127 6.71 18.26 4.99
C VAL A 127 5.36 17.57 5.18
N GLY A 128 4.58 17.48 4.10
CA GLY A 128 3.26 16.86 4.10
C GLY A 128 2.24 17.53 5.04
N SER A 129 1.19 16.77 5.35
CA SER A 129 0.07 17.21 6.19
C SER A 129 0.37 17.04 7.68
N THR A 130 -0.40 17.73 8.53
CA THR A 130 -0.40 17.45 9.97
C THR A 130 -1.00 16.08 10.22
N VAL A 131 -0.33 15.26 11.03
CA VAL A 131 -0.82 13.94 11.44
C VAL A 131 -1.64 14.09 12.72
N PHE A 132 -2.80 13.43 12.76
CA PHE A 132 -3.64 13.30 13.95
C PHE A 132 -3.55 11.87 14.47
N THR A 133 -3.03 11.73 15.69
CA THR A 133 -2.83 10.46 16.37
C THR A 133 -3.95 10.24 17.37
N THR A 134 -4.81 9.27 17.10
CA THR A 134 -5.98 8.90 17.91
C THR A 134 -5.92 7.47 18.44
N SER A 135 -5.14 6.59 17.79
CA SER A 135 -5.05 5.16 18.09
C SER A 135 -4.06 4.84 19.21
N THR A 136 -4.42 3.88 20.07
CA THR A 136 -3.53 3.27 21.08
C THR A 136 -2.58 2.22 20.51
N THR A 137 -2.74 1.85 19.24
CA THR A 137 -1.86 0.92 18.53
C THR A 137 -0.95 1.73 17.61
N LEU A 138 0.32 1.35 17.49
CA LEU A 138 1.24 1.99 16.55
C LEU A 138 0.65 1.99 15.13
N GLN A 139 0.63 3.17 14.52
CA GLN A 139 0.26 3.39 13.13
C GLN A 139 1.45 4.04 12.43
N THR A 140 1.63 3.79 11.14
CA THR A 140 2.73 4.37 10.37
C THR A 140 2.23 5.58 9.58
N ALA A 141 2.77 6.75 9.87
CA ALA A 141 2.64 7.91 8.99
C ALA A 141 3.75 7.88 7.92
N ALA A 142 3.39 8.14 6.67
CA ALA A 142 4.32 8.24 5.54
C ALA A 142 4.27 9.64 4.93
N PHE A 143 5.44 10.20 4.62
CA PHE A 143 5.61 11.53 4.06
C PHE A 143 6.43 11.47 2.79
N THR A 144 5.92 12.07 1.73
CA THR A 144 6.68 12.31 0.50
C THR A 144 7.51 13.57 0.68
N VAL A 145 8.83 13.41 0.65
CA VAL A 145 9.79 14.48 0.93
C VAL A 145 10.41 15.00 -0.35
N ASN A 146 10.89 14.10 -1.20
CA ASN A 146 11.51 14.38 -2.49
C ASN A 146 12.58 15.51 -2.45
N ILE A 147 13.46 15.47 -1.45
CA ILE A 147 14.57 16.42 -1.29
C ILE A 147 15.87 15.73 -1.70
N SER A 148 16.55 16.28 -2.70
CA SER A 148 17.88 15.84 -3.10
C SER A 148 19.00 16.43 -2.23
N GLY A 149 20.11 15.72 -2.15
CA GLY A 149 21.26 16.13 -1.34
C GLY A 149 20.95 16.09 0.16
N LYS A 150 21.94 16.42 0.99
CA LYS A 150 21.85 16.19 2.43
C LYS A 150 20.64 16.89 3.06
N VAL A 151 19.87 16.17 3.88
CA VAL A 151 18.69 16.68 4.57
C VAL A 151 18.60 16.13 5.99
N LYS A 152 18.03 16.91 6.91
CA LYS A 152 17.71 16.43 8.26
C LYS A 152 16.28 16.77 8.66
N PHE A 153 15.79 16.07 9.67
CA PHE A 153 14.37 16.08 10.04
C PHE A 153 14.13 16.51 11.49
N GLU A 154 12.94 17.06 11.72
CA GLU A 154 12.41 17.38 13.04
C GLU A 154 10.93 17.01 13.12
N ILE A 155 10.56 16.26 14.15
CA ILE A 155 9.16 15.98 14.49
C ILE A 155 8.71 17.01 15.51
N ARG A 156 7.56 17.65 15.27
CA ARG A 156 6.99 18.67 16.15
C ARG A 156 5.59 18.29 16.59
N LYS A 157 5.40 18.08 17.89
CA LYS A 157 4.05 17.96 18.46
C LYS A 157 3.35 19.33 18.44
N THR A 158 2.16 19.39 17.87
CA THR A 158 1.39 20.63 17.68
C THR A 158 0.19 20.75 18.60
N SER A 159 -0.39 19.65 19.08
CA SER A 159 -1.60 19.68 19.93
C SER A 159 -1.38 20.28 21.33
N GLY A 160 -0.13 20.55 21.75
CA GLY A 160 0.17 21.13 23.06
C GLY A 160 -0.30 20.27 24.23
N GLY A 161 -0.48 20.89 25.39
CA GLY A 161 -1.16 20.30 26.55
C GLY A 161 -0.41 19.17 27.27
N VAL A 162 -1.16 18.42 28.09
CA VAL A 162 -0.61 17.30 28.90
C VAL A 162 -0.68 15.95 28.20
N ALA A 163 -1.47 15.83 27.12
CA ALA A 163 -1.60 14.59 26.37
C ALA A 163 -0.28 14.24 25.69
N ARG A 164 0.19 13.01 25.90
CA ARG A 164 1.46 12.50 25.40
C ARG A 164 1.28 11.73 24.10
N LEU A 165 2.35 11.72 23.31
CA LEU A 165 2.43 11.09 21.99
C LEU A 165 3.66 10.22 21.97
N ASP A 166 3.49 8.94 21.62
CA ASP A 166 4.60 8.04 21.39
C ASP A 166 4.98 8.10 19.91
N ILE A 167 6.29 8.18 19.65
CA ILE A 167 6.94 8.17 18.34
C ILE A 167 7.95 7.03 18.35
N ASP A 168 7.89 6.20 17.33
CA ASP A 168 8.77 5.05 17.20
C ASP A 168 9.13 4.79 15.72
N ASP A 169 10.13 3.96 15.47
CA ASP A 169 10.55 3.50 14.14
C ASP A 169 10.57 4.61 13.07
N PHE A 170 11.55 5.51 13.15
CA PHE A 170 11.78 6.59 12.18
C PHE A 170 12.66 6.10 11.03
N LYS A 171 12.16 6.16 9.79
CA LYS A 171 12.91 5.72 8.60
C LYS A 171 12.93 6.78 7.52
N VAL A 172 14.08 6.94 6.87
CA VAL A 172 14.26 7.79 5.68
C VAL A 172 14.66 6.88 4.52
N ALA A 173 13.88 6.92 3.44
CA ALA A 173 14.30 6.33 2.18
C ALA A 173 15.10 7.36 1.37
N ASP A 174 16.22 6.95 0.79
CA ASP A 174 17.14 7.81 0.05
C ASP A 174 16.48 8.51 -1.15
N TYR A 175 16.92 9.73 -1.46
CA TYR A 175 16.47 10.40 -2.69
C TYR A 175 16.95 9.66 -3.93
N GLY A 176 16.08 9.51 -4.92
CA GLY A 176 16.35 8.71 -6.12
C GLY A 176 16.22 7.20 -5.92
N ILE A 177 16.22 6.71 -4.68
CA ILE A 177 15.60 5.44 -4.32
C ILE A 177 14.14 5.74 -4.03
N VAL A 178 13.33 5.70 -5.08
CA VAL A 178 11.89 5.75 -4.92
C VAL A 178 11.54 4.50 -4.09
N PRO A 179 11.07 4.64 -2.83
CA PRO A 179 10.50 3.48 -2.14
C PRO A 179 9.35 3.02 -3.02
N PRO A 180 9.04 1.72 -3.12
CA PRO A 180 7.97 1.26 -4.00
C PRO A 180 6.75 2.13 -3.75
N THR A 181 6.45 2.98 -4.73
CA THR A 181 5.35 3.92 -4.60
C THR A 181 4.12 3.04 -4.46
N THR A 182 3.19 3.36 -3.56
CA THR A 182 1.82 2.81 -3.73
C THR A 182 1.13 3.43 -4.94
N ASP A 183 1.78 4.41 -5.56
CA ASP A 183 1.40 5.05 -6.80
C ASP A 183 1.45 4.08 -7.98
N ASN A 184 0.41 4.06 -8.79
CA ASN A 184 0.22 3.14 -9.92
C ASN A 184 0.40 1.65 -9.57
N VAL A 185 0.18 1.26 -8.30
CA VAL A 185 0.35 -0.13 -7.85
C VAL A 185 -0.98 -0.86 -7.84
N ASN A 186 -1.01 -2.05 -8.45
CA ASN A 186 -2.20 -2.88 -8.57
C ASN A 186 -2.88 -3.24 -7.23
N LEU A 187 -2.17 -3.18 -6.09
CA LEU A 187 -2.70 -3.38 -4.73
C LEU A 187 -2.64 -2.12 -3.85
N ALA A 188 -2.57 -0.92 -4.43
CA ALA A 188 -2.46 0.33 -3.67
C ALA A 188 -3.59 0.49 -2.63
N LEU A 189 -4.79 -0.01 -2.96
CA LEU A 189 -5.97 0.11 -2.10
C LEU A 189 -6.10 -1.04 -1.08
N GLY A 190 -5.09 -1.89 -0.95
CA GLY A 190 -5.07 -2.97 0.04
C GLY A 190 -5.32 -4.34 -0.57
N ASN A 191 -5.26 -5.37 0.30
CA ASN A 191 -5.42 -6.77 -0.05
C ASN A 191 -6.79 -7.27 0.45
N PRO A 192 -7.81 -7.42 -0.43
CA PRO A 192 -9.20 -7.63 -0.03
C PRO A 192 -9.48 -8.78 0.94
N SER A 193 -8.65 -9.81 0.89
CA SER A 193 -8.90 -11.07 1.59
C SER A 193 -7.72 -11.52 2.45
N GLY A 194 -6.69 -10.67 2.57
CA GLY A 194 -5.40 -11.08 3.16
C GLY A 194 -4.74 -12.25 2.43
N ALA A 195 -4.89 -12.36 1.11
CA ALA A 195 -4.28 -13.43 0.32
C ALA A 195 -2.75 -13.37 0.44
N ILE A 196 -2.10 -14.52 0.53
CA ILE A 196 -0.63 -14.61 0.63
C ILE A 196 -0.08 -15.66 -0.34
N THR A 197 1.18 -15.49 -0.75
CA THR A 197 1.88 -16.44 -1.63
C THR A 197 2.40 -17.63 -0.81
N ASP A 198 1.48 -18.42 -0.25
CA ASP A 198 1.77 -19.61 0.54
C ASP A 198 0.85 -20.76 0.12
N ILE A 199 1.44 -21.89 -0.28
CA ILE A 199 0.74 -23.08 -0.74
C ILE A 199 -0.21 -23.70 0.31
N ASN A 200 -0.01 -23.37 1.59
CA ASN A 200 -0.90 -23.77 2.69
C ASN A 200 -2.24 -23.01 2.68
N PHE A 201 -2.35 -21.94 1.90
CA PHE A 201 -3.56 -21.15 1.71
C PHE A 201 -4.07 -21.27 0.26
N PRO A 202 -4.37 -22.49 -0.23
CA PRO A 202 -4.58 -22.73 -1.65
C PRO A 202 -5.85 -22.09 -2.22
N ASN A 203 -6.81 -21.78 -1.35
CA ASN A 203 -8.07 -21.14 -1.73
C ASN A 203 -8.04 -19.62 -1.54
N ASN A 204 -6.88 -19.07 -1.18
CA ASN A 204 -6.62 -17.65 -1.03
C ASN A 204 -5.15 -17.30 -1.35
N TYR A 205 -4.66 -17.81 -2.48
CA TYR A 205 -3.26 -17.75 -2.87
C TYR A 205 -2.96 -16.49 -3.68
N LEU A 206 -1.99 -15.69 -3.25
CA LEU A 206 -1.64 -14.44 -3.93
C LEU A 206 -0.71 -14.69 -5.13
N LEU A 207 -1.18 -14.32 -6.32
CA LEU A 207 -0.36 -14.22 -7.54
C LEU A 207 -0.13 -12.75 -7.88
N VAL A 208 1.12 -12.31 -7.82
CA VAL A 208 1.52 -10.95 -8.20
C VAL A 208 2.08 -10.97 -9.61
N LYS A 209 1.47 -10.21 -10.52
CA LYS A 209 2.00 -9.97 -11.87
C LYS A 209 2.20 -8.46 -12.07
N PRO A 210 3.08 -8.04 -13.00
CA PRO A 210 3.24 -6.61 -13.29
C PRO A 210 1.94 -5.93 -13.71
N GLN A 211 1.08 -6.65 -14.44
CA GLN A 211 -0.14 -6.09 -15.02
C GLN A 211 -1.32 -6.05 -14.06
N TYR A 212 -1.40 -6.96 -13.10
CA TYR A 212 -2.52 -7.09 -12.15
C TYR A 212 -2.14 -8.07 -11.03
N VAL A 213 -2.90 -8.08 -9.94
CA VAL A 213 -2.70 -8.98 -8.80
C VAL A 213 -3.96 -9.81 -8.55
N VAL A 214 -3.79 -11.10 -8.26
CA VAL A 214 -4.89 -12.06 -8.15
C VAL A 214 -4.87 -12.72 -6.77
N GLY A 215 -6.00 -12.69 -6.06
CA GLY A 215 -6.31 -13.66 -5.01
C GLY A 215 -6.91 -14.90 -5.66
N TYR A 216 -6.13 -15.97 -5.81
CA TYR A 216 -6.52 -17.17 -6.55
C TYR A 216 -7.11 -18.25 -5.65
N ASN A 217 -8.13 -18.94 -6.16
CA ASN A 217 -8.76 -20.06 -5.48
C ASN A 217 -8.55 -21.34 -6.29
N ARG A 218 -7.62 -22.19 -5.82
CA ARG A 218 -7.28 -23.45 -6.47
C ARG A 218 -8.50 -24.35 -6.65
N ASP A 219 -9.30 -24.53 -5.60
CA ASP A 219 -10.40 -25.49 -5.61
C ASP A 219 -11.59 -25.00 -6.46
N GLN A 220 -11.68 -23.70 -6.74
CA GLN A 220 -12.66 -23.15 -7.67
C GLN A 220 -12.15 -22.99 -9.11
N GLY A 221 -10.84 -23.13 -9.36
CA GLY A 221 -10.26 -22.93 -10.68
C GLY A 221 -10.45 -21.51 -11.23
N LYS A 222 -10.59 -20.50 -10.36
CA LYS A 222 -10.79 -19.09 -10.76
C LYS A 222 -10.28 -18.12 -9.68
N PRO A 223 -10.14 -16.82 -9.98
CA PRO A 223 -9.96 -15.80 -8.96
C PRO A 223 -11.08 -15.78 -7.92
N ASN A 224 -10.71 -15.50 -6.67
CA ASN A 224 -11.58 -14.83 -5.70
C ASN A 224 -11.79 -13.37 -6.14
N TRP A 225 -10.68 -12.69 -6.44
CA TRP A 225 -10.63 -11.32 -6.94
C TRP A 225 -9.36 -11.06 -7.76
N VAL A 226 -9.39 -10.04 -8.60
CA VAL A 226 -8.26 -9.47 -9.33
C VAL A 226 -8.27 -7.95 -9.14
N SER A 227 -7.11 -7.39 -8.83
CA SER A 227 -6.90 -5.96 -8.59
C SER A 227 -5.89 -5.39 -9.57
N TRP A 228 -6.18 -4.23 -10.14
CA TRP A 228 -5.26 -3.52 -11.03
C TRP A 228 -5.46 -2.01 -10.99
N HIS A 229 -4.39 -1.29 -11.29
CA HIS A 229 -4.43 0.13 -11.60
C HIS A 229 -4.58 0.33 -13.11
N LEU A 230 -5.28 1.37 -13.54
CA LEU A 230 -5.49 1.69 -14.94
C LEU A 230 -5.21 3.18 -15.17
N ASP A 231 -4.22 3.46 -16.01
CA ASP A 231 -3.94 4.81 -16.49
C ASP A 231 -3.78 4.88 -18.02
N ALA A 232 -3.33 6.05 -18.50
CA ALA A 232 -3.04 6.25 -19.91
C ALA A 232 -1.82 5.45 -20.40
N ALA A 233 -0.83 5.18 -19.55
CA ALA A 233 0.40 4.48 -19.91
C ALA A 233 0.19 2.97 -20.11
N ASP A 234 -0.83 2.40 -19.48
CA ASP A 234 -1.26 1.02 -19.68
C ASP A 234 -1.87 0.76 -21.07
N ARG A 235 -2.32 1.83 -21.74
CA ARG A 235 -2.99 1.77 -23.03
C ARG A 235 -2.08 2.25 -24.16
N GLY A 236 -2.18 1.53 -25.26
CA GLY A 236 -1.47 1.80 -26.51
C GLY A 236 -2.23 1.23 -27.70
N GLY A 237 -1.51 1.02 -28.80
CA GLY A 237 -2.07 0.57 -30.08
C GLY A 237 -1.91 -0.93 -30.36
N ILE A 238 -1.61 -1.75 -29.35
CA ILE A 238 -1.43 -3.19 -29.57
C ILE A 238 -2.78 -3.89 -29.71
N ASP A 239 -2.87 -4.74 -30.74
CA ASP A 239 -4.02 -5.60 -30.98
C ASP A 239 -4.18 -6.65 -29.87
N ARG A 240 -5.41 -7.12 -29.70
CA ARG A 240 -5.73 -8.21 -28.78
C ARG A 240 -4.99 -9.49 -29.18
N GLN A 241 -4.34 -10.17 -28.23
CA GLN A 241 -3.52 -11.35 -28.51
C GLN A 241 -4.31 -12.66 -28.64
N ASP A 242 -5.44 -12.79 -27.93
CA ASP A 242 -6.31 -13.98 -27.97
C ASP A 242 -5.60 -15.31 -27.67
N ASP A 243 -4.49 -15.26 -26.92
CA ASP A 243 -3.62 -16.39 -26.61
C ASP A 243 -3.94 -17.01 -25.24
N PHE A 244 -5.21 -17.43 -25.08
CA PHE A 244 -5.70 -18.10 -23.86
C PHE A 244 -4.83 -19.30 -23.50
N ARG A 245 -4.27 -19.28 -22.29
CA ARG A 245 -3.32 -20.32 -21.85
C ARG A 245 -3.31 -20.52 -20.35
N ASN A 246 -2.94 -21.72 -19.94
CA ASN A 246 -2.70 -22.05 -18.55
C ASN A 246 -1.58 -21.18 -17.95
N ASP A 247 -1.68 -20.92 -16.66
CA ASP A 247 -0.66 -20.15 -15.94
C ASP A 247 0.38 -21.08 -15.31
N ALA A 248 1.56 -21.12 -15.93
CA ALA A 248 2.67 -21.95 -15.49
C ALA A 248 3.27 -21.49 -14.14
N SER A 249 2.90 -20.31 -13.62
CA SER A 249 3.35 -19.85 -12.30
C SER A 249 2.56 -20.45 -11.14
N LEU A 250 1.50 -21.22 -11.40
CA LEU A 250 0.78 -21.92 -10.34
C LEU A 250 1.67 -23.00 -9.68
N PRO A 251 1.55 -23.22 -8.35
CA PRO A 251 2.31 -24.24 -7.65
C PRO A 251 2.23 -25.63 -8.30
N ALA A 252 3.33 -26.37 -8.23
CA ALA A 252 3.42 -27.70 -8.81
C ALA A 252 2.32 -28.63 -8.24
N GLY A 253 1.67 -29.38 -9.12
CA GLY A 253 0.58 -30.30 -8.78
C GLY A 253 -0.81 -29.65 -8.69
N TRP A 254 -0.91 -28.32 -8.77
CA TRP A 254 -2.22 -27.67 -8.88
C TRP A 254 -2.78 -27.84 -10.29
N TYR A 255 -4.10 -28.02 -10.39
CA TYR A 255 -4.76 -28.03 -11.67
C TYR A 255 -4.61 -26.66 -12.34
N GLN A 256 -4.06 -26.64 -13.55
CA GLN A 256 -3.96 -25.42 -14.34
C GLN A 256 -5.10 -25.41 -15.34
N VAL A 257 -6.05 -24.51 -15.13
CA VAL A 257 -7.15 -24.29 -16.06
C VAL A 257 -6.58 -23.95 -17.43
N THR A 258 -7.11 -24.57 -18.47
CA THR A 258 -6.63 -24.39 -19.85
C THR A 258 -7.71 -23.69 -20.67
N ASP A 259 -7.32 -23.23 -21.86
CA ASP A 259 -8.28 -22.73 -22.84
C ASP A 259 -9.43 -23.72 -23.09
N ARG A 260 -9.14 -25.03 -23.13
CA ARG A 260 -10.15 -26.07 -23.41
C ARG A 260 -11.15 -26.29 -22.28
N SER A 261 -10.85 -25.84 -21.06
CA SER A 261 -11.72 -26.00 -19.89
C SER A 261 -13.10 -25.33 -20.08
N TYR A 262 -13.19 -24.33 -20.95
CA TYR A 262 -14.42 -23.58 -21.22
C TYR A 262 -15.17 -24.09 -22.47
N SER A 263 -14.53 -24.92 -23.30
CA SER A 263 -15.07 -25.36 -24.58
C SER A 263 -16.38 -26.13 -24.41
N GLY A 264 -17.41 -25.71 -25.14
CA GLY A 264 -18.73 -26.34 -25.10
C GLY A 264 -19.52 -26.12 -23.82
N SER A 265 -19.02 -25.33 -22.86
CA SER A 265 -19.71 -25.10 -21.59
C SER A 265 -20.94 -24.19 -21.70
N GLY A 266 -20.97 -23.32 -22.71
CA GLY A 266 -21.96 -22.25 -22.83
C GLY A 266 -21.62 -20.98 -22.03
N PHE A 267 -20.44 -20.91 -21.40
CA PHE A 267 -19.90 -19.73 -20.75
C PHE A 267 -18.70 -19.18 -21.52
N ASP A 268 -18.56 -17.86 -21.52
CA ASP A 268 -17.39 -17.18 -22.03
C ASP A 268 -16.21 -17.29 -21.06
N ARG A 269 -14.99 -17.14 -21.60
CA ARG A 269 -13.78 -16.88 -20.82
C ARG A 269 -13.77 -15.42 -20.40
N GLY A 270 -14.55 -15.11 -19.36
CA GLY A 270 -14.73 -13.76 -18.84
C GLY A 270 -13.46 -13.26 -18.18
N HIS A 271 -12.89 -12.17 -18.70
CA HIS A 271 -11.71 -11.55 -18.09
C HIS A 271 -12.11 -10.83 -16.80
N ASN A 272 -11.26 -10.87 -15.78
CA ASN A 272 -11.36 -9.95 -14.65
C ASN A 272 -10.66 -8.63 -15.01
N CYS A 273 -9.33 -8.67 -15.22
CA CYS A 273 -8.59 -7.57 -15.85
C CYS A 273 -8.72 -7.69 -17.38
N PRO A 274 -9.40 -6.77 -18.07
CA PRO A 274 -9.72 -6.93 -19.49
C PRO A 274 -8.53 -6.63 -20.39
N SER A 275 -8.45 -7.31 -21.53
CA SER A 275 -7.41 -7.08 -22.56
C SER A 275 -7.30 -5.60 -22.98
N ALA A 276 -8.42 -4.89 -23.09
CA ALA A 276 -8.45 -3.49 -23.54
C ALA A 276 -7.84 -2.48 -22.53
N ASP A 277 -7.57 -2.92 -21.30
CA ASP A 277 -6.89 -2.15 -20.26
C ASP A 277 -5.36 -2.36 -20.30
N ARG A 278 -4.86 -3.27 -21.15
CA ARG A 278 -3.43 -3.59 -21.28
C ARG A 278 -3.06 -3.66 -22.75
N THR A 279 -2.93 -2.51 -23.41
CA THR A 279 -2.61 -2.42 -24.85
C THR A 279 -1.30 -1.68 -25.12
N SER A 280 -0.48 -1.43 -24.09
CA SER A 280 0.82 -0.77 -24.20
C SER A 280 1.91 -1.65 -24.81
N SER A 281 1.84 -2.97 -24.63
CA SER A 281 2.77 -3.93 -25.22
C SER A 281 2.10 -5.28 -25.48
N ILE A 282 2.69 -6.09 -26.37
CA ILE A 282 2.25 -7.48 -26.62
C ILE A 282 2.28 -8.29 -25.32
N GLU A 283 3.33 -8.15 -24.52
CA GLU A 283 3.48 -8.84 -23.24
C GLU A 283 2.36 -8.47 -22.25
N ASN A 284 2.07 -7.17 -22.11
CA ASN A 284 1.04 -6.70 -21.21
C ASN A 284 -0.35 -7.19 -21.64
N ASN A 285 -0.63 -7.19 -22.94
CA ASN A 285 -1.90 -7.68 -23.45
C ASN A 285 -2.03 -9.20 -23.28
N SER A 286 -1.01 -9.96 -23.71
CA SER A 286 -0.94 -11.42 -23.58
C SER A 286 -1.08 -11.88 -22.13
N ALA A 287 -0.55 -11.12 -21.16
CA ALA A 287 -0.71 -11.45 -19.75
C ALA A 287 -2.18 -11.53 -19.32
N THR A 288 -3.09 -10.76 -19.93
CA THR A 288 -4.52 -10.80 -19.59
C THR A 288 -5.22 -12.10 -20.00
N PHE A 289 -4.61 -12.90 -20.88
CA PHE A 289 -5.13 -14.18 -21.38
C PHE A 289 -4.73 -15.41 -20.56
N LEU A 290 -4.02 -15.22 -19.45
CA LEU A 290 -3.78 -16.31 -18.50
C LEU A 290 -5.11 -16.76 -17.87
N MET A 291 -5.35 -18.07 -17.81
CA MET A 291 -6.59 -18.61 -17.26
C MET A 291 -6.78 -18.31 -15.76
N THR A 292 -5.71 -17.92 -15.05
CA THR A 292 -5.77 -17.37 -13.68
C THR A 292 -6.42 -15.99 -13.61
N ASN A 293 -6.74 -15.34 -14.73
CA ASN A 293 -7.52 -14.10 -14.83
C ASN A 293 -8.97 -14.33 -15.32
N MET A 294 -9.38 -15.60 -15.51
CA MET A 294 -10.66 -15.94 -16.11
C MET A 294 -11.69 -16.40 -15.08
N MET A 295 -12.97 -16.11 -15.35
CA MET A 295 -14.13 -16.71 -14.68
C MET A 295 -15.17 -17.15 -15.72
N PRO A 296 -15.94 -18.24 -15.48
CA PRO A 296 -17.08 -18.60 -16.32
C PRO A 296 -18.14 -17.49 -16.28
N GLN A 297 -18.29 -16.77 -17.38
CA GLN A 297 -19.20 -15.63 -17.47
C GLN A 297 -20.28 -15.89 -18.52
N ALA A 298 -21.55 -15.63 -18.17
CA ALA A 298 -22.64 -15.75 -19.11
C ALA A 298 -22.42 -14.78 -20.28
N PRO A 299 -22.59 -15.20 -21.55
CA PRO A 299 -22.29 -14.34 -22.70
C PRO A 299 -23.02 -13.01 -22.69
N ASP A 300 -24.28 -12.95 -22.22
CA ASP A 300 -25.00 -11.68 -22.12
C ASP A 300 -24.51 -10.77 -21.00
N ASN A 301 -23.95 -11.33 -19.92
CA ASN A 301 -23.28 -10.54 -18.90
C ASN A 301 -21.98 -9.97 -19.49
N ASN A 302 -21.10 -10.83 -20.00
CA ASN A 302 -19.78 -10.50 -20.53
C ASN A 302 -19.83 -9.46 -21.67
N GLN A 303 -20.67 -9.69 -22.68
CA GLN A 303 -20.68 -8.91 -23.92
C GLN A 303 -21.71 -7.75 -23.88
N GLY A 304 -22.40 -7.57 -22.76
CA GLY A 304 -23.41 -6.53 -22.56
C GLY A 304 -22.99 -5.55 -21.45
N PRO A 305 -23.68 -5.52 -20.30
CA PRO A 305 -23.40 -4.56 -19.23
C PRO A 305 -21.95 -4.61 -18.73
N TRP A 306 -21.32 -5.78 -18.69
CA TRP A 306 -19.94 -5.90 -18.22
C TRP A 306 -18.96 -5.18 -19.16
N ALA A 307 -19.00 -5.47 -20.46
CA ALA A 307 -18.21 -4.78 -21.47
C ALA A 307 -18.50 -3.25 -21.50
N ASN A 308 -19.76 -2.86 -21.30
CA ASN A 308 -20.14 -1.44 -21.24
C ASN A 308 -19.50 -0.72 -20.05
N LEU A 309 -19.50 -1.35 -18.87
CA LEU A 309 -18.82 -0.81 -17.69
C LEU A 309 -17.29 -0.69 -17.91
N GLU A 310 -16.68 -1.70 -18.52
CA GLU A 310 -15.25 -1.66 -18.86
C GLU A 310 -14.93 -0.54 -19.84
N ASN A 311 -15.79 -0.32 -20.84
CA ASN A 311 -15.66 0.82 -21.76
C ASN A 311 -15.77 2.15 -21.01
N TYR A 312 -16.72 2.26 -20.08
CA TYR A 312 -16.89 3.46 -19.26
C TYR A 312 -15.69 3.74 -18.36
N ALA A 313 -15.07 2.72 -17.76
CA ALA A 313 -13.84 2.90 -16.97
C ALA A 313 -12.74 3.60 -17.81
N ARG A 314 -12.61 3.23 -19.08
CA ARG A 314 -11.61 3.80 -19.99
C ARG A 314 -11.91 5.23 -20.44
N THR A 315 -13.14 5.74 -20.30
CA THR A 315 -13.46 7.14 -20.66
C THR A 315 -12.91 8.15 -19.66
N PHE A 316 -12.50 7.69 -18.47
CA PHE A 316 -11.88 8.56 -17.46
C PHE A 316 -10.45 8.97 -17.81
N LEU A 317 -9.79 8.23 -18.71
CA LEU A 317 -8.44 8.49 -19.17
C LEU A 317 -8.41 9.59 -20.25
N PRO A 318 -7.34 10.40 -20.36
CA PRO A 318 -6.13 10.38 -19.54
C PRO A 318 -6.20 11.29 -18.31
N SER A 319 -7.32 11.99 -18.09
CA SER A 319 -7.42 13.02 -17.04
C SER A 319 -7.46 12.43 -15.63
N ASN A 320 -7.97 11.21 -15.51
CA ASN A 320 -7.99 10.44 -14.28
C ASN A 320 -7.25 9.11 -14.50
N GLU A 321 -6.97 8.44 -13.40
CA GLU A 321 -6.62 7.04 -13.29
C GLU A 321 -7.73 6.30 -12.54
N VAL A 322 -7.75 4.98 -12.66
CA VAL A 322 -8.77 4.14 -12.06
C VAL A 322 -8.14 2.97 -11.36
N TYR A 323 -8.43 2.83 -10.07
CA TYR A 323 -8.09 1.64 -9.30
C TYR A 323 -9.27 0.69 -9.30
N ILE A 324 -9.07 -0.55 -9.75
CA ILE A 324 -10.14 -1.49 -10.01
C ILE A 324 -9.89 -2.79 -9.26
N VAL A 325 -10.89 -3.23 -8.50
CA VAL A 325 -10.94 -4.58 -7.93
C VAL A 325 -12.18 -5.27 -8.49
N CYS A 326 -12.00 -6.47 -9.03
CA CYS A 326 -13.04 -7.26 -9.67
C CYS A 326 -13.07 -8.66 -9.07
N GLY A 327 -14.23 -9.30 -9.04
CA GLY A 327 -14.31 -10.70 -8.68
C GLY A 327 -15.66 -11.32 -8.95
N SER A 328 -15.85 -12.52 -8.40
CA SER A 328 -17.10 -13.25 -8.50
C SER A 328 -17.32 -14.14 -7.30
N TYR A 329 -18.58 -14.27 -6.88
CA TYR A 329 -18.96 -15.06 -5.72
C TYR A 329 -20.20 -15.93 -6.00
N GLY A 330 -20.51 -16.78 -5.02
CA GLY A 330 -21.59 -17.76 -5.09
C GLY A 330 -21.36 -18.83 -6.14
N VAL A 331 -22.39 -19.67 -6.36
CA VAL A 331 -22.33 -20.83 -7.25
C VAL A 331 -23.62 -20.91 -8.06
N GLY A 332 -23.50 -21.05 -9.38
CA GLY A 332 -24.63 -21.28 -10.29
C GLY A 332 -24.96 -20.10 -11.20
N GLY A 333 -24.46 -20.14 -12.45
CA GLY A 333 -24.79 -19.16 -13.48
C GLY A 333 -25.65 -19.76 -14.59
N THR A 334 -26.24 -18.92 -15.44
CA THR A 334 -27.00 -19.37 -16.62
C THR A 334 -26.33 -18.89 -17.89
N GLY A 335 -25.63 -19.79 -18.58
CA GLY A 335 -24.97 -19.53 -19.86
C GLY A 335 -25.85 -19.91 -21.06
N SER A 336 -25.26 -20.02 -22.24
CA SER A 336 -25.96 -20.40 -23.49
C SER A 336 -26.55 -21.80 -23.44
N ASN A 337 -25.97 -22.70 -22.63
CA ASN A 337 -26.45 -24.07 -22.44
C ASN A 337 -27.37 -24.22 -21.21
N GLY A 338 -27.81 -23.11 -20.62
CA GLY A 338 -28.64 -23.11 -19.41
C GLY A 338 -27.81 -23.00 -18.13
N PHE A 339 -28.43 -23.42 -17.01
CA PHE A 339 -27.84 -23.32 -15.68
C PHE A 339 -26.70 -24.32 -15.47
N ALA A 340 -25.59 -23.87 -14.89
CA ALA A 340 -24.49 -24.72 -14.48
C ALA A 340 -23.85 -24.20 -13.18
N GLN A 341 -23.45 -25.13 -12.30
CA GLN A 341 -22.69 -24.83 -11.09
C GLN A 341 -21.17 -24.93 -11.31
N THR A 342 -20.76 -25.78 -12.24
CA THR A 342 -19.35 -26.02 -12.58
C THR A 342 -19.22 -26.31 -14.08
N ILE A 343 -18.03 -26.08 -14.61
CA ILE A 343 -17.61 -26.53 -15.95
C ILE A 343 -16.37 -27.44 -15.80
N ASP A 344 -15.87 -27.96 -16.91
CA ASP A 344 -14.62 -28.73 -16.96
C ASP A 344 -14.60 -29.90 -15.96
N GLU A 345 -15.65 -30.73 -16.00
CA GLU A 345 -15.80 -31.90 -15.11
C GLU A 345 -15.75 -31.55 -13.61
N GLY A 346 -16.19 -30.35 -13.24
CA GLY A 346 -16.23 -29.90 -11.85
C GLY A 346 -14.99 -29.11 -11.41
N ARG A 347 -13.97 -28.98 -12.27
CA ARG A 347 -12.69 -28.34 -11.93
C ARG A 347 -12.74 -26.82 -11.91
N VAL A 348 -13.76 -26.21 -12.52
CA VAL A 348 -13.94 -24.75 -12.52
C VAL A 348 -15.37 -24.43 -12.07
N THR A 349 -15.47 -23.63 -11.01
CA THR A 349 -16.75 -23.20 -10.45
C THR A 349 -17.36 -22.08 -11.29
N VAL A 350 -18.65 -22.18 -11.60
CA VAL A 350 -19.43 -21.12 -12.23
C VAL A 350 -20.00 -20.23 -11.13
N PRO A 351 -19.61 -18.95 -11.03
CA PRO A 351 -20.20 -18.03 -10.06
C PRO A 351 -21.63 -17.66 -10.45
N ASN A 352 -22.48 -17.33 -9.48
CA ASN A 352 -23.81 -16.78 -9.76
C ASN A 352 -23.82 -15.25 -9.83
N ARG A 353 -22.76 -14.59 -9.33
CA ARG A 353 -22.62 -13.13 -9.25
C ARG A 353 -21.22 -12.70 -9.69
N THR A 354 -21.16 -11.59 -10.43
CA THR A 354 -19.91 -10.91 -10.82
C THR A 354 -19.95 -9.47 -10.33
N TRP A 355 -18.86 -9.01 -9.72
CA TRP A 355 -18.80 -7.69 -9.09
C TRP A 355 -17.53 -6.94 -9.47
N LYS A 356 -17.59 -5.61 -9.39
CA LYS A 356 -16.46 -4.72 -9.65
C LYS A 356 -16.58 -3.45 -8.80
N VAL A 357 -15.47 -3.01 -8.25
CA VAL A 357 -15.31 -1.73 -7.55
C VAL A 357 -14.26 -0.91 -8.30
N MET A 358 -14.59 0.34 -8.61
CA MET A 358 -13.70 1.28 -9.31
C MET A 358 -13.59 2.56 -8.49
N VAL A 359 -12.37 2.93 -8.10
CA VAL A 359 -12.06 4.21 -7.46
C VAL A 359 -11.42 5.12 -8.50
N ILE A 360 -12.07 6.26 -8.78
CA ILE A 360 -11.68 7.18 -9.86
C ILE A 360 -10.98 8.38 -9.25
N LEU A 361 -9.75 8.64 -9.70
CA LEU A 361 -8.88 9.66 -9.12
C LEU A 361 -8.24 10.51 -10.21
N PRO A 362 -8.14 11.85 -10.07
CA PRO A 362 -7.31 12.63 -10.96
C PRO A 362 -5.85 12.16 -10.91
N VAL A 363 -5.21 12.04 -12.07
CA VAL A 363 -3.80 11.65 -12.17
C VAL A 363 -2.94 12.58 -11.30
N GLY A 364 -2.04 12.01 -10.51
CA GLY A 364 -1.09 12.75 -9.68
C GLY A 364 -0.23 11.81 -8.85
N ASP A 365 0.59 12.36 -7.95
CA ASP A 365 1.46 11.55 -7.10
C ASP A 365 0.84 11.27 -5.72
N ASN A 366 1.10 10.10 -5.13
CA ASN A 366 0.64 9.64 -3.81
C ASN A 366 -0.86 9.24 -3.73
N ASP A 367 -1.27 8.32 -4.59
CA ASP A 367 -2.68 8.05 -4.93
C ASP A 367 -3.59 7.79 -3.74
N VAL A 368 -3.15 6.89 -2.85
CA VAL A 368 -3.90 6.52 -1.64
C VAL A 368 -4.25 7.75 -0.79
N SER A 369 -3.34 8.72 -0.70
CA SER A 369 -3.55 9.95 0.09
C SER A 369 -4.50 10.95 -0.54
N ARG A 370 -4.75 10.86 -1.86
CA ARG A 370 -5.69 11.74 -2.57
C ARG A 370 -7.13 11.20 -2.50
N ILE A 371 -7.31 9.96 -2.06
CA ILE A 371 -8.65 9.38 -1.87
C ILE A 371 -9.27 9.97 -0.60
N SER A 372 -10.48 10.49 -0.74
CA SER A 372 -11.20 11.20 0.32
C SER A 372 -12.68 10.84 0.30
N ALA A 373 -13.44 11.33 1.28
CA ALA A 373 -14.88 11.13 1.40
C ALA A 373 -15.71 11.59 0.18
N THR A 374 -15.13 12.39 -0.72
CA THR A 374 -15.76 12.88 -1.95
C THR A 374 -15.26 12.20 -3.22
N THR A 375 -14.28 11.29 -3.12
CA THR A 375 -13.78 10.53 -4.27
C THR A 375 -14.91 9.67 -4.84
N ARG A 376 -15.05 9.66 -6.17
CA ARG A 376 -16.08 8.87 -6.83
C ARG A 376 -15.68 7.40 -6.81
N VAL A 377 -16.54 6.57 -6.22
CA VAL A 377 -16.42 5.11 -6.20
C VAL A 377 -17.64 4.52 -6.90
N ILE A 378 -17.41 3.64 -7.87
CA ILE A 378 -18.47 2.89 -8.56
C ILE A 378 -18.35 1.44 -8.14
N ALA A 379 -19.38 0.92 -7.48
CA ALA A 379 -19.52 -0.49 -7.15
C ALA A 379 -20.73 -1.09 -7.87
N ILE A 380 -20.55 -2.27 -8.47
CA ILE A 380 -21.60 -3.02 -9.16
C ILE A 380 -21.59 -4.48 -8.71
N ASP A 381 -22.76 -5.10 -8.71
CA ASP A 381 -22.93 -6.52 -8.49
C ASP A 381 -24.03 -7.08 -9.41
N MET A 382 -23.59 -7.82 -10.43
CA MET A 382 -24.41 -8.29 -11.55
C MET A 382 -24.72 -9.79 -11.42
N PRO A 383 -25.93 -10.24 -11.82
CA PRO A 383 -26.20 -11.66 -11.96
C PRO A 383 -25.40 -12.23 -13.14
N ASN A 384 -24.78 -13.39 -12.95
CA ASN A 384 -24.06 -14.12 -14.00
C ASN A 384 -25.04 -14.95 -14.84
N THR A 385 -25.88 -14.29 -15.62
CA THR A 385 -26.99 -14.91 -16.34
C THR A 385 -27.17 -14.35 -17.75
N ASN A 386 -27.63 -15.20 -18.66
CA ASN A 386 -28.24 -14.76 -19.91
C ASN A 386 -29.56 -14.02 -19.67
N GLY A 387 -29.94 -13.16 -20.62
CA GLY A 387 -31.13 -12.31 -20.57
C GLY A 387 -30.85 -10.84 -20.21
N ILE A 388 -29.60 -10.45 -19.93
CA ILE A 388 -29.25 -9.10 -19.47
C ILE A 388 -28.43 -8.27 -20.48
N ARG A 389 -28.24 -8.77 -21.71
CA ARG A 389 -27.29 -8.19 -22.70
C ARG A 389 -27.50 -6.70 -22.95
N ASN A 390 -28.76 -6.27 -22.95
CA ASN A 390 -29.15 -4.89 -23.25
C ASN A 390 -29.50 -4.09 -21.98
N THR A 391 -29.29 -4.64 -20.79
CA THR A 391 -29.51 -3.91 -19.54
C THR A 391 -28.36 -2.94 -19.32
N ASP A 392 -28.66 -1.70 -18.97
CA ASP A 392 -27.65 -0.72 -18.57
C ASP A 392 -26.93 -1.20 -17.30
N TRP A 393 -25.60 -1.13 -17.30
CA TRP A 393 -24.80 -1.61 -16.18
C TRP A 393 -25.11 -0.88 -14.88
N GLY A 394 -25.55 0.38 -14.97
CA GLY A 394 -25.94 1.23 -13.85
C GLY A 394 -27.14 0.71 -13.06
N THR A 395 -27.93 -0.20 -13.66
CA THR A 395 -29.02 -0.94 -12.99
C THR A 395 -28.51 -1.81 -11.85
N TYR A 396 -27.25 -2.24 -11.92
CA TYR A 396 -26.64 -3.16 -10.97
C TYR A 396 -25.72 -2.45 -9.97
N ARG A 397 -25.81 -1.12 -9.86
CA ARG A 397 -25.05 -0.36 -8.87
C ARG A 397 -25.43 -0.79 -7.46
N THR A 398 -24.41 -0.87 -6.63
CA THR A 398 -24.51 -1.22 -5.21
C THR A 398 -23.48 -0.40 -4.41
N SER A 399 -23.40 -0.62 -3.11
CA SER A 399 -22.35 -0.06 -2.25
C SER A 399 -21.18 -1.04 -2.13
N VAL A 400 -20.00 -0.56 -1.74
CA VAL A 400 -18.85 -1.44 -1.45
C VAL A 400 -19.18 -2.32 -0.24
N ASP A 401 -19.79 -1.74 0.81
CA ASP A 401 -20.26 -2.48 1.99
C ASP A 401 -21.11 -3.71 1.62
N ALA A 402 -21.97 -3.60 0.60
CA ALA A 402 -22.83 -4.70 0.17
C ALA A 402 -22.04 -5.83 -0.52
N ILE A 403 -20.97 -5.49 -1.25
CA ILE A 403 -20.05 -6.47 -1.83
C ILE A 403 -19.23 -7.15 -0.73
N GLU A 404 -18.73 -6.39 0.23
CA GLU A 404 -18.02 -6.92 1.40
C GLU A 404 -18.90 -7.86 2.20
N ALA A 405 -20.15 -7.47 2.48
CA ALA A 405 -21.12 -8.33 3.16
C ALA A 405 -21.39 -9.64 2.40
N ALA A 406 -21.39 -9.60 1.07
CA ALA A 406 -21.61 -10.79 0.23
C ALA A 406 -20.38 -11.69 0.11
N THR A 407 -19.17 -11.14 0.23
CA THR A 407 -17.91 -11.84 -0.05
C THR A 407 -17.09 -12.18 1.19
N GLY A 408 -17.29 -11.46 2.29
CA GLY A 408 -16.46 -11.50 3.49
C GLY A 408 -15.10 -10.80 3.33
N TYR A 409 -14.93 -9.98 2.29
CA TYR A 409 -13.71 -9.21 2.03
C TYR A 409 -13.74 -7.85 2.73
N ASP A 410 -12.55 -7.28 2.91
CA ASP A 410 -12.29 -5.91 3.35
C ASP A 410 -11.63 -5.16 2.18
N LEU A 411 -12.48 -4.60 1.32
CA LEU A 411 -12.11 -3.88 0.12
C LEU A 411 -11.63 -2.47 0.50
N LEU A 412 -10.69 -1.93 -0.27
CA LEU A 412 -10.12 -0.60 0.01
C LEU A 412 -9.44 -0.50 1.40
N SER A 413 -9.07 -1.63 2.00
CA SER A 413 -8.50 -1.78 3.35
C SER A 413 -7.25 -0.96 3.65
N ALA A 414 -6.54 -0.45 2.63
CA ALA A 414 -5.41 0.45 2.83
C ALA A 414 -5.81 1.91 3.11
N LEU A 415 -7.09 2.26 2.92
CA LEU A 415 -7.60 3.61 3.20
C LEU A 415 -7.83 3.82 4.70
N PRO A 416 -7.75 5.07 5.21
CA PRO A 416 -8.19 5.37 6.57
C PRO A 416 -9.65 4.97 6.79
N VAL A 417 -9.97 4.44 7.97
CA VAL A 417 -11.31 3.91 8.31
C VAL A 417 -12.41 4.97 8.13
N GLU A 418 -12.12 6.24 8.41
CA GLU A 418 -13.07 7.34 8.19
C GLU A 418 -13.34 7.61 6.70
N VAL A 419 -12.38 7.34 5.82
CA VAL A 419 -12.54 7.45 4.36
C VAL A 419 -13.33 6.26 3.85
N GLN A 420 -12.97 5.05 4.27
CA GLN A 420 -13.71 3.81 3.98
C GLN A 420 -15.20 3.98 4.30
N ALA A 421 -15.53 4.28 5.56
CA ALA A 421 -16.90 4.48 6.02
C ALA A 421 -17.68 5.54 5.20
N ALA A 422 -16.98 6.58 4.72
CA ALA A 422 -17.59 7.65 3.95
C ALA A 422 -17.84 7.30 2.49
N ILE A 423 -17.05 6.42 1.87
CA ILE A 423 -17.19 6.08 0.44
C ILE A 423 -17.86 4.73 0.21
N GLU A 424 -17.66 3.77 1.12
CA GLU A 424 -18.09 2.38 0.92
C GLU A 424 -19.57 2.15 1.15
N SER A 425 -20.19 2.97 2.00
CA SER A 425 -21.63 2.96 2.27
C SER A 425 -22.49 3.60 1.17
N LYS A 426 -21.87 4.31 0.21
CA LYS A 426 -22.57 5.04 -0.84
C LYS A 426 -22.78 4.16 -2.08
N VAL A 427 -23.94 4.34 -2.71
CA VAL A 427 -24.20 3.84 -4.08
C VAL A 427 -23.94 4.99 -5.05
N ASP A 428 -23.11 4.76 -6.07
CA ASP A 428 -22.85 5.77 -7.11
C ASP A 428 -24.16 6.21 -7.77
N ALA A 429 -24.31 7.52 -7.96
CA ALA A 429 -25.43 8.12 -8.69
C ALA A 429 -24.97 8.92 -9.92
N GLY A 430 -23.70 8.79 -10.31
CA GLY A 430 -23.14 9.51 -11.44
C GLY A 430 -23.56 8.94 -12.81
N PRO A 431 -23.04 9.53 -13.90
CA PRO A 431 -23.30 9.08 -15.26
C PRO A 431 -22.87 7.63 -15.50
N THR A 432 -23.50 6.97 -16.48
CA THR A 432 -23.19 5.59 -16.88
C THR A 432 -22.57 5.48 -18.28
N ASN A 433 -22.36 6.62 -18.95
CA ASN A 433 -21.86 6.72 -20.31
C ASN A 433 -21.02 7.98 -20.55
#